data_AF-A0A3P8L2I6-F1
#
_entry.id   AF-A0A3P8L2I6-F1
#
_cell.length_a   1.000
_cell.length_b   1.000
_cell.length_c   1.000
_cell.angle_alpha   90.00
_cell.angle_beta   90.00
_cell.angle_gamma   90.00
#
_symmetry.space_group_name_H-M   'P 1'
#
loop_
_entity.id
_entity.type
_entity.pdbx_description
1 polymer ?
#
loop_
_entity_poly.entity_id
_entity_poly.type
_entity_poly.pdbx_seq_one_letter_code
_entity_poly.pdbx_strand_id
1 'polypeptide(L)' 'MLLLIGGMSERSIRTSENLANESPEVYGILRPHDYDLTYFLIEPAVEPFVEAIHIAVARGQPEFDKIMNRVGEKLHVLQ' A
#
# COMPACT_ATOMS: atom_id res chain seq x y z
N MET A 1 -5.44 -3.32 -28.88
CA MET A 1 -5.62 -2.39 -27.74
C MET A 1 -6.60 -2.92 -26.69
N LEU A 2 -7.75 -3.50 -27.08
CA LEU A 2 -8.72 -4.12 -26.16
C LEU A 2 -8.13 -5.20 -25.23
N LEU A 3 -7.21 -6.04 -25.72
CA LEU A 3 -6.56 -7.08 -24.90
C LEU A 3 -5.66 -6.52 -23.79
N LEU A 4 -5.01 -5.38 -24.03
CA LEU A 4 -4.18 -4.69 -23.02
C LEU A 4 -5.05 -4.03 -21.95
N ILE A 5 -6.18 -3.44 -22.34
CA ILE A 5 -7.13 -2.83 -21.42
C ILE A 5 -7.80 -3.91 -20.56
N GLY A 6 -8.26 -5.02 -21.16
CA GLY A 6 -8.85 -6.14 -20.41
C GLY A 6 -7.89 -6.78 -19.41
N GLY A 7 -6.64 -7.05 -19.84
CA GLY A 7 -5.62 -7.64 -18.96
C GLY A 7 -5.15 -6.71 -17.84
N MET A 8 -5.14 -5.39 -18.06
CA MET A 8 -4.85 -4.43 -16.98
C MET A 8 -6.05 -4.25 -16.03
N SER A 9 -7.27 -4.26 -16.55
CA SER A 9 -8.48 -4.16 -15.73
C SER A 9 -8.59 -5.34 -14.76
N GLU A 10 -8.41 -6.57 -15.23
CA GLU A 10 -8.46 -7.76 -14.38
C GLU A 10 -7.38 -7.75 -13.28
N ARG A 11 -6.16 -7.32 -13.62
CA ARG A 11 -5.07 -7.22 -12.64
C ARG A 11 -5.30 -6.10 -11.63
N SER A 12 -5.82 -4.95 -12.05
CA SER A 12 -6.15 -3.86 -11.12
C SER A 12 -7.24 -4.26 -10.12
N ILE A 13 -8.26 -4.98 -10.57
CA ILE A 13 -9.31 -5.53 -9.70
C ILE A 13 -8.70 -6.54 -8.72
N ARG A 14 -7.87 -7.47 -9.21
CA ARG A 14 -7.23 -8.48 -8.35
C ARG A 14 -6.29 -7.87 -7.31
N THR A 15 -5.48 -6.89 -7.70
CA THR A 15 -4.61 -6.14 -6.78
C THR A 15 -5.44 -5.41 -5.73
N SER A 16 -6.54 -4.79 -6.12
CA SER A 16 -7.48 -4.16 -5.17
C SER A 16 -8.15 -5.17 -4.22
N GLU A 17 -8.53 -6.35 -4.70
CA GLU A 17 -9.13 -7.41 -3.89
C GLU A 17 -8.12 -8.01 -2.90
N ASN A 18 -6.86 -8.18 -3.32
CA ASN A 18 -5.78 -8.60 -2.42
C ASN A 18 -5.56 -7.58 -1.31
N LEU A 19 -5.54 -6.28 -1.66
CA LEU A 19 -5.40 -5.20 -0.68
C LEU A 19 -6.52 -5.21 0.37
N ALA A 20 -7.75 -5.57 0.00
CA ALA A 20 -8.86 -5.70 0.93
C ALA A 20 -8.63 -6.80 1.99
N ASN A 21 -7.87 -7.84 1.66
CA ASN A 21 -7.52 -8.92 2.58
C ASN A 21 -6.27 -8.61 3.41
N GLU A 22 -5.27 -7.98 2.80
CA GLU A 22 -3.96 -7.75 3.40
C GLU A 22 -3.91 -6.47 4.26
N SER A 23 -4.55 -5.39 3.81
CA SER A 23 -4.56 -4.09 4.49
C SER A 23 -5.91 -3.40 4.30
N PRO A 24 -6.97 -3.90 4.97
CA PRO A 24 -8.34 -3.41 4.79
C PRO A 24 -8.50 -1.91 5.08
N GLU A 25 -7.67 -1.36 5.97
CA GLU A 25 -7.61 0.07 6.28
C GLU A 25 -7.18 0.93 5.09
N VAL A 26 -6.23 0.46 4.26
CA VAL A 26 -5.79 1.18 3.06
C VAL A 26 -6.82 1.01 1.95
N TYR A 27 -7.33 -0.22 1.78
CA TYR A 27 -8.41 -0.50 0.82
C TYR A 27 -9.64 0.40 1.06
N GLY A 28 -10.05 0.57 2.32
CA GLY A 28 -11.20 1.41 2.69
C GLY A 28 -11.04 2.89 2.33
N ILE A 29 -9.81 3.39 2.22
CA ILE A 29 -9.52 4.78 1.82
C ILE A 29 -9.53 4.94 0.30
N LEU A 30 -9.04 3.94 -0.43
CA LEU A 30 -8.92 3.98 -1.89
C LEU A 30 -10.25 3.74 -2.61
N ARG A 31 -11.05 2.81 -2.09
CA ARG A 31 -12.28 2.34 -2.76
C ARG A 31 -13.34 3.43 -3.00
N PRO A 32 -13.60 4.38 -2.08
CA PRO A 32 -14.58 5.45 -2.32
C PRO A 32 -14.23 6.36 -3.50
N HIS A 33 -12.97 6.38 -3.93
CA HIS A 33 -12.47 7.26 -4.97
C HIS A 33 -12.13 6.54 -6.28
N ASP A 34 -12.42 5.24 -6.38
CA ASP A 34 -12.10 4.39 -7.54
C ASP A 34 -10.61 4.42 -7.92
N TYR A 35 -9.74 4.41 -6.91
CA TYR A 35 -8.29 4.49 -7.09
C TYR A 35 -7.61 3.16 -7.38
N ASP A 36 -8.36 2.10 -7.62
CA ASP A 36 -7.85 0.72 -7.81
C ASP A 36 -6.85 0.63 -8.97
N LEU A 37 -7.14 1.29 -10.10
CA LEU A 37 -6.22 1.36 -11.23
C LEU A 37 -4.95 2.16 -10.89
N THR A 38 -5.09 3.27 -10.17
CA THR A 38 -3.94 4.11 -9.81
C THR A 38 -3.04 3.38 -8.83
N TYR A 39 -3.62 2.73 -7.82
CA TYR A 39 -2.91 1.88 -6.87
C TYR A 39 -2.18 0.75 -7.59
N PHE A 40 -2.84 0.03 -8.49
CA PHE A 40 -2.21 -1.02 -9.30
C PHE A 40 -0.97 -0.52 -10.09
N LEU A 41 -1.01 0.70 -10.63
CA LEU A 41 0.11 1.25 -11.41
C LEU A 41 1.33 1.58 -10.55
N ILE A 42 1.15 1.82 -9.25
CA ILE A 42 2.22 2.25 -8.33
C ILE A 42 2.49 1.28 -7.19
N GLU A 43 1.74 0.17 -7.09
CA GLU A 43 1.77 -0.82 -6.01
C GLU A 43 3.20 -1.15 -5.57
N PRO A 44 4.16 -1.51 -6.46
CA PRO A 44 5.51 -1.88 -6.04
C PRO A 44 6.28 -0.76 -5.35
N ALA A 45 5.95 0.50 -5.65
CA ALA A 45 6.60 1.66 -5.05
C ALA A 45 5.95 2.06 -3.72
N VAL A 46 4.66 1.77 -3.55
CA VAL A 46 3.90 2.15 -2.35
C VAL A 46 3.79 1.03 -1.31
N GLU A 47 4.06 -0.21 -1.68
CA GLU A 47 3.99 -1.39 -0.81
C GLU A 47 4.70 -1.21 0.55
N PRO A 48 5.91 -0.66 0.66
CA PRO A 48 6.56 -0.45 1.96
C PRO A 48 5.79 0.52 2.87
N PHE A 49 5.06 1.48 2.29
CA PHE A 49 4.24 2.42 3.04
C PHE A 49 2.92 1.79 3.47
N VAL A 50 2.31 0.97 2.59
CA VAL A 50 1.13 0.18 2.92
C VAL A 50 1.43 -0.74 4.10
N GLU A 51 2.56 -1.45 4.06
CA GLU A 51 3.00 -2.33 5.16
C GLU A 51 3.22 -1.54 6.46
N ALA A 52 3.87 -0.36 6.39
CA ALA A 52 4.07 0.47 7.57
C ALA A 52 2.76 0.96 8.19
N ILE A 53 1.79 1.39 7.36
CA ILE A 53 0.45 1.78 7.80
C ILE A 53 -0.27 0.60 8.45
N HIS A 54 -0.20 -0.58 7.82
CA HIS A 54 -0.80 -1.79 8.35
C HIS A 54 -0.23 -2.15 9.73
N ILE A 55 1.09 -2.07 9.89
CA ILE A 55 1.74 -2.30 11.19
C ILE A 55 1.30 -1.28 12.23
N ALA A 56 1.17 0.01 11.85
CA ALA A 56 0.68 1.05 12.75
C ALA A 56 -0.74 0.76 13.24
N VAL A 57 -1.63 0.31 12.36
CA VAL A 57 -3.02 -0.02 12.70
C VAL A 57 -3.10 -1.32 13.50
N ALA A 58 -2.36 -2.36 13.12
CA ALA A 58 -2.43 -3.68 13.75
C ALA A 58 -1.69 -3.78 15.09
N ARG A 59 -0.56 -3.06 15.24
CA ARG A 59 0.34 -3.17 16.40
C ARG A 59 0.52 -1.86 17.17
N GLY A 60 -0.02 -0.76 16.65
CA GLY A 60 0.02 0.56 17.27
C GLY A 60 1.25 1.38 16.91
N GLN A 61 1.21 2.65 17.33
CA GLN A 61 2.24 3.65 17.09
C GLN A 61 3.67 3.22 17.47
N PRO A 62 3.93 2.51 18.59
CA PRO A 62 5.30 2.17 18.97
C PRO A 62 6.02 1.26 17.96
N GLU A 63 5.30 0.37 17.27
CA GLU A 63 5.90 -0.47 16.22
C GLU A 63 6.16 0.33 14.94
N PHE A 64 5.27 1.26 14.61
CA PHE A 64 5.50 2.20 13.51
C PHE A 64 6.75 3.07 13.75
N ASP A 65 6.92 3.59 14.97
CA ASP A 65 8.07 4.42 15.33
C ASP A 65 9.38 3.63 15.20
N LYS A 66 9.38 2.32 15.51
CA LYS A 66 10.54 1.45 15.27
C LYS A 66 10.90 1.34 13.79
N ILE A 67 9.90 1.29 12.90
CA ILE A 67 10.13 1.29 11.44
C ILE A 67 10.75 2.63 11.04
N MET A 68 10.17 3.74 11.48
CA MET A 68 10.66 5.09 11.16
C MET A 68 12.07 5.35 11.67
N ASN A 69 12.40 4.88 12.88
CA ASN A 69 13.75 5.00 13.44
C ASN A 69 14.77 4.24 12.59
N ARG A 70 14.46 2.99 12.18
CA ARG A 70 15.35 2.21 11.29
C ARG A 70 15.55 2.88 9.93
N VAL A 71 14.50 3.49 9.39
CA VAL A 71 14.59 4.26 8.14
C VAL A 71 15.46 5.51 8.33
N GLY A 72 15.26 6.26 9.42
CA GLY A 72 16.04 7.44 9.75
C GLY A 72 17.53 7.15 9.98
N GLU A 73 17.86 6.03 10.63
CA GLU A 73 19.24 5.54 10.80
C GLU A 73 19.89 5.24 9.43
N LYS A 74 19.18 4.52 8.54
CA LYS A 74 19.70 4.21 7.19
C LYS A 74 19.91 5.43 6.31
N LEU A 75 19.10 6.47 6.51
CA LEU A 75 19.19 7.72 5.76
C LEU A 75 20.16 8.73 6.41
N HIS A 76 20.74 8.42 7.57
CA HIS A 76 21.53 9.35 8.39
C HIS A 76 20.80 10.66 8.74
N VAL A 77 19.47 10.62 8.84
CA VAL A 77 18.62 11.80 9.10
C VAL A 77 18.33 11.97 10.60
N LEU A 78 18.34 10.86 11.36
CA LEU A 78 18.22 10.87 12.81
C LEU A 78 19.63 10.63 13.39
N GLN A 79 20.26 11.69 13.90
CA GLN A 79 21.52 11.64 14.65
C GLN A 79 21.26 11.94 16.13
#